data_AF-A0A6I6SMA9-F1
#
_entry.id   AF-A0A6I6SMA9-F1
#
_cell.length_a   1.000
_cell.length_b   1.000
_cell.length_c   1.000
_cell.angle_alpha   90.00
_cell.angle_beta   90.00
_cell.angle_gamma   90.00
#
_symmetry.space_group_name_H-M   'P 1'
#
loop_
_entity.id
_entity.type
_entity.pdbx_description
1 polymer ?
#
loop_
_entity_poly.entity_id
_entity_poly.type
_entity_poly.pdbx_seq_one_letter_code
_entity_poly.pdbx_strand_id
1 'polypeptide(L)'
;MRLGRVDGPRTGVSPAAVARGYEKTWHITERWLPLARQRRRAASGSTADQARWDGLIESAARPAQPAGCPSFLGLVELAGNARDLLRTLRDTEPPCVPVADVAARIAEAIEDGHYLTGAPLSPARIAADRQLPVDSVKLALLDLAERNVVELSAAGRARVTGPGGTDRPRQIADWLRELVAAGAYAPGTALPMRQALARNLVSADPPIAAAIRLLIDDGTLTCYPGQRPIVRPGHPHAGTEMVVRARAFAQLPYASGPVDMRDTRVREVVRVAQSWWKARLVPHPTTLDHYLAQLVGIARQLITRAHDPEPPTPPYGERREPQEHREAREHLECVIVRITVGATSTAASDPEDGVWRIACLAAAVHDLLKLTAATGGDATRSR
;
A
#
# COMPACT_ATOMS: atom_id res chain seq x y z
N MET A 1 35.21 14.86 -21.91
CA MET A 1 36.45 14.05 -21.83
C MET A 1 36.09 12.57 -21.77
N ARG A 2 36.44 11.77 -22.78
CA ARG A 2 36.34 10.30 -22.67
C ARG A 2 37.58 9.79 -21.94
N LEU A 3 37.42 9.33 -20.70
CA LEU A 3 38.46 8.56 -20.02
C LEU A 3 38.52 7.20 -20.74
N GLY A 4 39.63 6.91 -21.40
CA GLY A 4 39.84 5.65 -22.12
C GLY A 4 39.66 4.45 -21.18
N ARG A 5 39.03 3.39 -21.69
CA ARG A 5 38.81 2.12 -20.97
C ARG A 5 40.17 1.48 -20.66
N VAL A 6 40.43 1.17 -19.39
CA VAL A 6 41.68 0.52 -18.95
C VAL A 6 41.34 -0.95 -18.68
N ASP A 7 41.49 -1.80 -19.69
CA ASP A 7 41.27 -3.24 -19.56
C ASP A 7 42.60 -3.98 -19.29
N GLY A 8 42.68 -4.72 -18.18
CA GLY A 8 43.67 -5.76 -17.89
C GLY A 8 44.70 -5.48 -16.76
N PRO A 9 45.08 -6.50 -15.95
CA PRO A 9 46.12 -6.39 -14.92
C PRO A 9 47.48 -6.27 -15.60
N ARG A 10 47.91 -5.04 -15.87
CA ARG A 10 49.25 -4.77 -16.40
C ARG A 10 50.28 -4.96 -15.29
N THR A 11 50.85 -6.16 -15.22
CA THR A 11 52.21 -6.35 -14.71
C THR A 11 53.12 -5.40 -15.48
N GLY A 12 53.46 -4.24 -14.90
CA GLY A 12 54.34 -3.26 -15.52
C GLY A 12 53.91 -1.78 -15.46
N VAL A 13 52.84 -1.40 -14.76
CA VAL A 13 52.59 0.03 -14.51
C VAL A 13 53.67 0.55 -13.55
N SER A 14 54.56 1.42 -14.04
CA SER A 14 55.62 1.97 -13.20
C SER A 14 55.03 2.82 -12.06
N PRO A 15 55.61 2.80 -10.85
CA PRO A 15 55.17 3.65 -9.74
C PRO A 15 55.07 5.14 -10.13
N ALA A 16 55.98 5.60 -11.00
CA ALA A 16 55.95 6.95 -11.55
C ALA A 16 54.71 7.22 -12.43
N ALA A 17 54.24 6.24 -13.19
CA ALA A 17 53.00 6.36 -13.96
C ALA A 17 51.77 6.42 -13.04
N VAL A 18 51.75 5.63 -11.96
CA VAL A 18 50.70 5.69 -10.93
C VAL A 18 50.67 7.07 -10.29
N ALA A 19 51.81 7.58 -9.80
CA ALA A 19 51.90 8.91 -9.19
C ALA A 19 51.43 10.04 -10.13
N ARG A 20 51.82 10.00 -11.42
CA ARG A 20 51.30 10.94 -12.43
C ARG A 20 49.79 10.83 -12.62
N GLY A 21 49.22 9.64 -12.50
CA GLY A 21 47.78 9.41 -12.54
C GLY A 21 47.05 10.09 -11.39
N TYR A 22 47.58 10.00 -10.17
CA TYR A 22 47.03 10.69 -8.99
C TYR A 22 47.04 12.20 -9.20
N GLU A 23 48.20 12.76 -9.55
CA GLU A 23 48.36 14.20 -9.79
C GLU A 23 47.41 14.72 -10.87
N LYS A 24 47.27 13.98 -11.97
CA LYS A 24 46.32 14.34 -13.03
C LYS A 24 44.88 14.31 -12.54
N THR A 25 44.52 13.35 -11.70
CA THR A 25 43.15 13.20 -11.19
C THR A 25 42.82 14.32 -10.20
N TRP A 26 43.72 14.61 -9.25
CA TRP A 26 43.57 15.75 -8.34
C TRP A 26 43.53 17.09 -9.08
N HIS A 27 44.39 17.31 -10.07
CA HIS A 27 44.36 18.54 -10.87
C HIS A 27 43.02 18.75 -11.59
N ILE A 28 42.34 17.66 -11.98
CA ILE A 28 41.00 17.74 -12.55
C ILE A 28 39.98 18.05 -11.44
N THR A 29 39.97 17.32 -10.32
CA THR A 29 38.95 17.50 -9.26
C THR A 29 39.08 18.82 -8.53
N GLU A 30 40.29 19.30 -8.25
CA GLU A 30 40.57 20.54 -7.52
C GLU A 30 39.89 21.77 -8.16
N ARG A 31 39.77 21.78 -9.49
CA ARG A 31 39.05 22.85 -10.24
C ARG A 31 37.56 22.90 -9.93
N TRP A 32 36.97 21.78 -9.49
CA TRP A 32 35.55 21.64 -9.22
C TRP A 32 35.22 21.64 -7.72
N LEU A 33 36.21 21.46 -6.84
CA LEU A 33 36.01 21.50 -5.38
C LEU A 33 35.37 22.80 -4.87
N PRO A 34 35.68 24.01 -5.38
CA PRO A 34 35.00 25.23 -4.95
C PRO A 34 33.49 25.19 -5.20
N LEU A 35 33.07 24.69 -6.36
CA LEU A 35 31.66 24.53 -6.71
C LEU A 35 31.00 23.46 -5.84
N ALA A 36 31.67 22.33 -5.61
CA ALA A 36 31.17 21.29 -4.69
C ALA A 36 30.95 21.84 -3.26
N ARG A 37 31.91 22.62 -2.74
CA ARG A 37 31.77 23.31 -1.44
C ARG A 37 30.66 24.35 -1.43
N GLN A 38 30.40 25.02 -2.55
CA GLN A 38 29.25 25.90 -2.70
C GLN A 38 27.93 25.11 -2.64
N ARG A 39 27.83 23.98 -3.34
CA ARG A 39 26.66 23.09 -3.29
C ARG A 39 26.43 22.51 -1.90
N ARG A 40 27.50 22.09 -1.22
CA ARG A 40 27.50 21.67 0.18
C ARG A 40 26.93 22.74 1.12
N ARG A 41 27.27 24.02 0.90
CA ARG A 41 26.69 25.15 1.67
C ARG A 41 25.22 25.39 1.33
N ALA A 42 24.84 25.27 0.06
CA ALA A 42 23.44 25.38 -0.36
C ALA A 42 22.56 24.23 0.19
N ALA A 43 23.15 23.08 0.50
CA ALA A 43 22.48 21.95 1.13
C ALA A 43 22.21 22.14 2.65
N SER A 44 22.31 23.36 3.19
CA SER A 44 22.30 23.59 4.65
C SER A 44 21.05 23.14 5.39
N GLY A 45 19.93 22.91 4.70
CA GLY A 45 18.69 22.40 5.28
C GLY A 45 18.55 20.86 5.29
N SER A 46 19.56 20.11 4.81
CA SER A 46 19.52 18.65 4.73
C SER A 46 20.82 18.05 5.25
N THR A 47 20.76 17.37 6.40
CA THR A 47 21.92 16.71 7.02
C THR A 47 22.44 15.58 6.14
N ALA A 48 21.53 14.83 5.51
CA ALA A 48 21.90 13.76 4.59
C ALA A 48 22.57 14.29 3.32
N ASP A 49 22.09 15.39 2.75
CA ASP A 49 22.70 15.99 1.55
C ASP A 49 24.06 16.64 1.89
N GLN A 50 24.19 17.28 3.05
CA GLN A 50 25.49 17.73 3.54
C GLN A 50 26.48 16.58 3.68
N ALA A 51 26.09 15.49 4.35
CA ALA A 51 26.95 14.31 4.53
C ALA A 51 27.36 13.69 3.19
N ARG A 52 26.44 13.65 2.21
CA ARG A 52 26.75 13.23 0.83
C ARG A 52 27.83 14.11 0.22
N TRP A 53 27.67 15.43 0.27
CA TRP A 53 28.65 16.35 -0.30
C TRP A 53 30.00 16.29 0.42
N ASP A 54 29.99 16.17 1.76
CA ASP A 54 31.20 16.05 2.56
C ASP A 54 31.97 14.79 2.17
N GLY A 55 31.30 13.64 2.05
CA GLY A 55 31.93 12.40 1.57
C GLY A 55 32.49 12.49 0.14
N LEU A 56 31.77 13.13 -0.78
CA LEU A 56 32.26 13.35 -2.16
C LEU A 56 33.46 14.30 -2.21
N ILE A 57 33.47 15.35 -1.38
CA ILE A 57 34.58 16.30 -1.29
C ILE A 57 35.81 15.63 -0.67
N GLU A 58 35.63 14.93 0.45
CA GLU A 58 36.72 14.25 1.17
C GLU A 58 37.37 13.17 0.31
N SER A 59 36.57 12.32 -0.33
CA SER A 59 37.06 11.20 -1.15
C SER A 59 37.74 11.61 -2.46
N ALA A 60 37.52 12.84 -2.94
CA ALA A 60 38.10 13.37 -4.17
C ALA A 60 39.18 14.45 -3.93
N ALA A 61 39.29 14.97 -2.71
CA ALA A 61 40.27 15.98 -2.34
C ALA A 61 41.68 15.38 -2.23
N ARG A 62 42.68 16.22 -2.48
CA ARG A 62 44.07 15.88 -2.21
C ARG A 62 44.28 15.81 -0.69
N PRO A 63 44.79 14.70 -0.14
CA PRO A 63 45.07 14.61 1.29
C PRO A 63 46.22 15.57 1.66
N ALA A 64 46.15 16.17 2.85
CA ALA A 64 47.18 17.11 3.32
C ALA A 64 48.55 16.42 3.53
N GLN A 65 48.54 15.13 3.84
CA GLN A 65 49.72 14.29 3.94
C GLN A 65 49.52 13.04 3.06
N PRO A 66 50.48 12.68 2.21
CA PRO A 66 50.38 11.46 1.42
C PRO A 66 50.43 10.25 2.35
N ALA A 67 49.29 9.61 2.58
CA ALA A 67 49.20 8.38 3.36
C ALA A 67 49.65 7.19 2.49
N GLY A 68 50.90 6.76 2.67
CA GLY A 68 51.43 5.55 2.04
C GLY A 68 51.91 5.71 0.59
N CYS A 69 52.47 4.63 0.06
CA CYS A 69 52.97 4.57 -1.31
C CYS A 69 51.80 4.53 -2.31
N PRO A 70 51.81 5.36 -3.38
CA PRO A 70 50.76 5.34 -4.40
C PRO A 70 50.59 3.95 -4.99
N SER A 71 49.41 3.37 -4.84
CA SER A 71 49.05 2.07 -5.43
C SER A 71 48.15 2.28 -6.64
N PHE A 72 48.22 1.34 -7.60
CA PHE A 72 47.32 1.36 -8.77
C PHE A 72 45.85 1.22 -8.35
N LEU A 73 45.56 0.40 -7.34
CA LEU A 73 44.19 0.23 -6.82
C LEU A 73 43.63 1.55 -6.27
N GLY A 74 44.40 2.27 -5.46
CA GLY A 74 43.97 3.57 -4.94
C GLY A 74 43.81 4.63 -6.03
N LEU A 75 44.58 4.54 -7.13
CA LEU A 75 44.38 5.42 -8.30
C LEU A 75 43.03 5.15 -8.96
N VAL A 76 42.65 3.87 -9.10
CA VAL A 76 41.35 3.48 -9.67
C VAL A 76 40.20 3.96 -8.78
N GLU A 77 40.34 3.81 -7.46
CA GLU A 77 39.38 4.31 -6.47
C GLU A 77 39.23 5.83 -6.55
N LEU A 78 40.34 6.59 -6.50
CA LEU A 78 40.33 8.05 -6.64
C LEU A 78 39.69 8.49 -7.96
N ALA A 79 39.99 7.82 -9.07
CA ALA A 79 39.37 8.11 -10.36
C ALA A 79 37.85 7.80 -10.38
N GLY A 80 37.41 6.80 -9.62
CA GLY A 80 36.00 6.52 -9.34
C GLY A 80 35.33 7.66 -8.58
N ASN A 81 35.90 8.04 -7.44
CA ASN A 81 35.39 9.13 -6.59
C ASN A 81 35.33 10.46 -7.34
N ALA A 82 36.38 10.78 -8.11
CA ALA A 82 36.43 11.94 -8.98
C ALA A 82 35.30 11.94 -10.02
N ARG A 83 35.03 10.78 -10.64
CA ARG A 83 33.95 10.64 -11.61
C ARG A 83 32.58 10.83 -10.97
N ASP A 84 32.38 10.29 -9.78
CA ASP A 84 31.12 10.40 -9.06
C ASP A 84 30.87 11.84 -8.60
N LEU A 85 31.88 12.53 -8.05
CA LEU A 85 31.79 13.97 -7.75
C LEU A 85 31.37 14.79 -8.98
N LEU A 86 32.04 14.59 -10.12
CA LEU A 86 31.74 15.32 -11.36
C LEU A 86 30.36 14.99 -11.92
N ARG A 87 29.93 13.72 -11.81
CA ARG A 87 28.59 13.30 -12.20
C ARG A 87 27.54 13.98 -11.32
N THR A 88 27.71 13.96 -10.00
CA THR A 88 26.79 14.64 -9.07
C THR A 88 26.74 16.14 -9.32
N LEU A 89 27.87 16.79 -9.58
CA LEU A 89 27.90 18.23 -9.93
C LEU A 89 27.12 18.53 -11.20
N ARG A 90 27.28 17.73 -12.24
CA ARG A 90 26.53 17.88 -13.51
C ARG A 90 25.04 17.62 -13.31
N ASP A 91 24.69 16.57 -12.58
CA ASP A 91 23.29 16.18 -12.38
C ASP A 91 22.55 17.17 -11.44
N THR A 92 23.30 17.99 -10.68
CA THR A 92 22.79 19.10 -9.85
C THR A 92 22.97 20.49 -10.49
N GLU A 93 23.41 20.54 -11.75
CA GLU A 93 23.53 21.79 -12.51
C GLU A 93 22.18 22.48 -12.79
N PRO A 94 21.11 21.76 -13.20
CA PRO A 94 19.79 22.35 -13.30
C PRO A 94 19.34 22.92 -11.94
N PRO A 95 18.42 23.91 -11.90
CA PRO A 95 17.80 24.36 -10.66
C PRO A 95 17.04 23.19 -10.02
N CYS A 96 17.74 22.40 -9.22
CA CYS A 96 17.18 21.31 -8.46
C CYS A 96 16.47 21.89 -7.24
N VAL A 97 15.27 21.40 -6.97
CA VAL A 97 14.57 21.69 -5.72
C VAL A 97 15.47 21.24 -4.56
N PRO A 98 15.80 22.13 -3.59
CA PRO A 98 16.58 21.76 -2.43
C PRO A 98 16.04 20.50 -1.74
N VAL A 99 16.93 19.62 -1.25
CA VAL A 99 16.50 18.37 -0.57
C VAL A 99 15.61 18.66 0.64
N ALA A 100 15.88 19.76 1.34
CA ALA A 100 15.04 20.22 2.45
C ALA A 100 13.59 20.49 2.02
N ASP A 101 13.40 21.14 0.87
CA ASP A 101 12.06 21.42 0.32
C ASP A 101 11.39 20.13 -0.15
N VAL A 102 12.15 19.18 -0.71
CA VAL A 102 11.64 17.84 -1.03
C VAL A 102 11.17 17.12 0.24
N ALA A 103 11.96 17.17 1.32
CA ALA A 103 11.60 16.58 2.60
C ALA A 103 10.37 17.24 3.21
N ALA A 104 10.25 18.57 3.13
CA ALA A 104 9.07 19.31 3.57
C ALA A 104 7.81 18.90 2.79
N ARG A 105 7.89 18.81 1.46
CA ARG A 105 6.75 18.36 0.61
C ARG A 105 6.33 16.91 0.86
N ILE A 106 7.26 16.05 1.25
CA ILE A 106 6.94 14.66 1.65
C ILE A 106 6.32 14.65 3.04
N ALA A 107 6.80 15.47 3.98
CA ALA A 107 6.20 15.61 5.30
C ALA A 107 4.76 16.15 5.23
N GLU A 108 4.54 17.23 4.48
CA GLU A 108 3.21 17.79 4.20
C GLU A 108 2.27 16.73 3.61
N ALA A 109 2.76 15.91 2.68
CA ALA A 109 1.98 14.81 2.12
C ALA A 109 1.61 13.72 3.14
N ILE A 110 2.48 13.47 4.12
CA ILE A 110 2.22 12.54 5.22
C ILE A 110 1.16 13.14 6.16
N GLU A 111 1.29 14.42 6.49
CA GLU A 111 0.34 15.17 7.33
C GLU A 111 -1.05 15.26 6.68
N ASP A 112 -1.10 15.49 5.36
CA ASP A 112 -2.33 15.49 4.55
C ASP A 112 -2.91 14.07 4.33
N GLY A 113 -2.29 13.03 4.91
CA GLY A 113 -2.77 11.65 4.83
C GLY A 113 -2.61 10.99 3.46
N HIS A 114 -1.82 11.54 2.54
CA HIS A 114 -1.54 10.89 1.24
C HIS A 114 -0.72 9.61 1.42
N TYR A 115 0.14 9.58 2.43
CA TYR A 115 0.90 8.40 2.83
C TYR A 115 0.44 7.94 4.22
N LEU A 116 -0.15 6.75 4.30
CA LEU A 116 -0.64 6.19 5.56
C LEU A 116 0.49 5.84 6.51
N THR A 117 0.18 5.83 7.80
CA THR A 117 1.09 5.31 8.82
C THR A 117 1.50 3.86 8.50
N GLY A 118 2.80 3.57 8.59
CA GLY A 118 3.37 2.26 8.25
C GLY A 118 3.41 1.92 6.75
N ALA A 119 2.92 2.81 5.87
CA ALA A 119 3.00 2.64 4.42
C ALA A 119 4.46 2.60 3.98
N PRO A 120 4.85 1.65 3.10
CA PRO A 120 6.17 1.65 2.51
C PRO A 120 6.31 2.83 1.55
N LEU A 121 7.31 3.67 1.78
CA LEU A 121 7.67 4.79 0.93
C LEU A 121 8.70 4.33 -0.11
N SER A 122 8.26 4.21 -1.36
CA SER A 122 9.15 3.88 -2.49
C SER A 122 9.73 5.17 -3.08
N PRO A 123 11.07 5.38 -3.04
CA PRO A 123 11.67 6.61 -3.57
C PRO A 123 11.35 6.82 -5.06
N ALA A 124 11.36 5.76 -5.86
CA ALA A 124 11.05 5.82 -7.29
C ALA A 124 9.59 6.23 -7.56
N ARG A 125 8.67 5.76 -6.71
CA ARG A 125 7.26 6.11 -6.82
C ARG A 125 7.01 7.56 -6.44
N ILE A 126 7.52 8.00 -5.29
CA ILE A 126 7.40 9.39 -4.83
C ILE A 126 7.99 10.34 -5.87
N ALA A 127 9.16 9.98 -6.42
CA ALA A 127 9.80 10.72 -7.51
C ALA A 127 8.90 10.84 -8.75
N ALA A 128 8.27 9.75 -9.18
CA ALA A 128 7.34 9.78 -10.32
C ALA A 128 6.08 10.61 -10.00
N ASP A 129 5.45 10.36 -8.86
CA ASP A 129 4.19 11.00 -8.44
C ASP A 129 4.35 12.52 -8.25
N ARG A 130 5.53 12.97 -7.81
CA ARG A 130 5.83 14.39 -7.52
C ARG A 130 6.76 15.06 -8.53
N GLN A 131 7.15 14.34 -9.59
CA GLN A 131 8.12 14.81 -10.61
C GLN A 131 9.45 15.29 -10.00
N LEU A 132 9.97 14.54 -9.03
CA LEU A 132 11.19 14.86 -8.29
C LEU A 132 12.35 13.92 -8.70
N PRO A 133 13.61 14.37 -8.61
CA PRO A 133 14.75 13.46 -8.79
C PRO A 133 14.79 12.38 -7.70
N VAL A 134 14.92 11.11 -8.11
CA VAL A 134 14.91 9.95 -7.19
C VAL A 134 15.97 10.08 -6.08
N ASP A 135 17.16 10.58 -6.40
CA ASP A 135 18.23 10.70 -5.41
C ASP A 135 17.97 11.83 -4.39
N SER A 136 17.24 12.88 -4.78
CA SER A 136 16.80 13.92 -3.84
C SER A 136 15.76 13.36 -2.87
N VAL A 137 14.83 12.52 -3.37
CA VAL A 137 13.84 11.83 -2.54
C VAL A 137 14.52 10.88 -1.55
N LYS A 138 15.55 10.13 -1.95
CA LYS A 138 16.28 9.25 -1.02
C LYS A 138 16.91 10.03 0.14
N LEU A 139 17.59 11.15 -0.16
CA LEU A 139 18.20 11.99 0.87
C LEU A 139 17.14 12.63 1.78
N ALA A 140 16.04 13.11 1.19
CA ALA A 140 14.93 13.65 1.96
C ALA A 140 14.31 12.61 2.92
N LEU A 141 14.24 11.34 2.51
CA LEU A 141 13.78 10.25 3.39
C LEU A 141 14.77 9.94 4.53
N LEU A 142 16.07 10.16 4.33
CA LEU A 142 17.06 10.09 5.41
C LEU A 142 16.86 11.22 6.42
N ASP A 143 16.67 12.46 5.95
CA ASP A 143 16.39 13.62 6.81
C ASP A 143 15.07 13.48 7.58
N LEU A 144 14.05 12.86 6.97
CA LEU A 144 12.78 12.56 7.62
C LEU A 144 12.93 11.46 8.67
N ALA A 145 13.83 10.51 8.45
CA ALA A 145 14.10 9.45 9.40
C ALA A 145 14.85 9.94 10.63
N GLU A 146 15.80 10.84 10.46
CA GLU A 146 16.46 11.52 11.59
C GLU A 146 15.46 12.30 12.45
N ARG A 147 14.41 12.85 11.84
CA ARG A 147 13.30 13.54 12.52
C ARG A 147 12.20 12.61 13.05
N ASN A 148 12.37 11.28 12.94
CA ASN A 148 11.37 10.27 13.31
C ASN A 148 10.01 10.40 12.59
N VAL A 149 9.95 11.06 11.44
CA VAL A 149 8.74 11.10 10.59
C VAL A 149 8.62 9.81 9.76
N VAL A 150 9.76 9.18 9.46
CA VAL A 150 9.86 7.93 8.68
C VAL A 150 10.80 6.95 9.38
N GLU A 151 10.47 5.66 9.39
CA GLU A 151 11.38 4.60 9.82
C GLU A 151 12.11 4.02 8.61
N LEU A 152 13.43 3.88 8.71
CA LEU A 152 14.24 3.17 7.72
C LEU A 152 14.54 1.77 8.23
N SER A 153 14.18 0.77 7.45
CA SER A 153 14.61 -0.61 7.71
C SER A 153 16.11 -0.78 7.42
N ALA A 154 16.72 -1.84 7.98
CA ALA A 154 18.11 -2.21 7.68
C ALA A 154 18.40 -2.39 6.18
N ALA A 155 17.37 -2.71 5.38
CA ALA A 155 17.46 -2.82 3.92
C ALA A 155 17.29 -1.47 3.18
N GLY A 156 17.29 -0.34 3.90
CA GLY A 156 17.11 1.00 3.34
C GLY A 156 15.68 1.31 2.87
N ARG A 157 14.68 0.52 3.31
CA ARG A 157 13.27 0.78 2.96
C ARG A 157 12.63 1.72 3.98
N ALA A 158 12.12 2.84 3.50
CA ALA A 158 11.39 3.83 4.29
C ALA A 158 9.94 3.42 4.54
N ARG A 159 9.42 3.72 5.73
CA ARG A 159 8.01 3.60 6.12
C ARG A 159 7.58 4.81 6.94
N VAL A 160 6.35 5.30 6.78
CA VAL A 160 5.85 6.41 7.59
C VAL A 160 5.79 6.00 9.07
N THR A 161 6.45 6.75 9.96
CA THR A 161 6.36 6.57 11.41
C THR A 161 5.04 7.15 11.90
N GLY A 162 4.35 6.46 12.80
CA GLY A 162 3.19 7.04 13.45
C GLY A 162 2.54 6.09 14.47
N PRO A 163 1.86 6.64 15.49
CA PRO A 163 1.12 5.85 16.47
C PRO A 163 -0.09 5.12 15.86
N GLY A 164 -0.47 5.40 14.61
CA GLY A 164 -1.62 4.80 13.92
C GLY A 164 -1.44 3.35 13.43
N GLY A 165 -0.23 2.79 13.50
CA GLY A 165 0.04 1.44 12.96
C GLY A 165 -0.42 0.26 13.83
N THR A 166 -0.79 0.50 15.10
CA THR A 166 -0.84 -0.58 16.09
C THR A 166 -2.22 -1.14 16.42
N ASP A 167 -3.33 -0.42 16.15
CA ASP A 167 -4.66 -0.94 16.56
C ASP A 167 -5.44 -1.63 15.43
N ARG A 168 -4.70 -2.17 14.44
CA ARG A 168 -5.29 -2.92 13.34
C ARG A 168 -6.15 -4.11 13.81
N PRO A 169 -5.74 -4.89 14.84
CA PRO A 169 -6.59 -5.92 15.40
C PRO A 169 -7.92 -5.37 15.93
N ARG A 170 -7.94 -4.19 16.58
CA ARG A 170 -9.18 -3.60 17.08
C ARG A 170 -10.06 -3.06 15.96
N GLN A 171 -9.49 -2.39 14.94
CA GLN A 171 -10.27 -2.01 13.75
C GLN A 171 -10.97 -3.23 13.11
N ILE A 172 -10.25 -4.35 13.00
CA ILE A 172 -10.84 -5.61 12.50
C ILE A 172 -11.91 -6.14 13.46
N ALA A 173 -11.68 -6.08 14.77
CA ALA A 173 -12.65 -6.51 15.76
C ALA A 173 -13.92 -5.65 15.69
N ASP A 174 -13.80 -4.32 15.69
CA ASP A 174 -14.89 -3.36 15.55
C ASP A 174 -15.71 -3.64 14.28
N TRP A 175 -15.03 -3.88 13.15
CA TRP A 175 -15.68 -4.25 11.90
C TRP A 175 -16.42 -5.59 11.97
N LEU A 176 -15.83 -6.60 12.61
CA LEU A 176 -16.49 -7.88 12.82
C LEU A 176 -17.71 -7.73 13.75
N ARG A 177 -17.68 -6.84 14.76
CA ARG A 177 -18.86 -6.51 15.58
C ARG A 177 -19.94 -5.87 14.73
N GLU A 178 -19.60 -4.92 13.85
CA GLU A 178 -20.57 -4.33 12.91
C GLU A 178 -21.21 -5.40 12.01
N LEU A 179 -20.42 -6.34 11.49
CA LEU A 179 -20.92 -7.44 10.66
C LEU A 179 -21.84 -8.40 11.44
N VAL A 180 -21.50 -8.74 12.68
CA VAL A 180 -22.35 -9.53 13.58
C VAL A 180 -23.65 -8.76 13.88
N ALA A 181 -23.55 -7.46 14.17
CA ALA A 181 -24.71 -6.63 14.49
C ALA A 181 -25.67 -6.48 13.31
N ALA A 182 -25.13 -6.39 12.10
CA ALA A 182 -25.90 -6.36 10.86
C ALA A 182 -26.50 -7.72 10.47
N GLY A 183 -26.11 -8.82 11.13
CA GLY A 183 -26.61 -10.16 10.85
C GLY A 183 -25.83 -10.90 9.75
N ALA A 184 -24.65 -10.41 9.33
CA ALA A 184 -23.81 -11.15 8.37
C ALA A 184 -23.33 -12.48 8.95
N TYR A 185 -23.20 -12.55 10.28
CA TYR A 185 -22.90 -13.77 11.03
C TYR A 185 -23.94 -13.92 12.14
N ALA A 186 -24.90 -14.84 11.95
CA ALA A 186 -26.00 -15.02 12.89
C ALA A 186 -25.51 -15.59 14.24
N PRO A 187 -26.22 -15.30 15.35
CA PRO A 187 -25.93 -15.90 16.65
C PRO A 187 -25.87 -17.43 16.59
N GLY A 188 -24.88 -18.02 17.25
CA GLY A 188 -24.66 -19.47 17.25
C GLY A 188 -23.99 -20.01 15.99
N THR A 189 -23.74 -19.18 14.97
CA THR A 189 -23.01 -19.61 13.77
C THR A 189 -21.51 -19.42 13.94
N ALA A 190 -20.75 -20.35 13.39
CA ALA A 190 -19.30 -20.25 13.36
C ALA A 190 -18.86 -19.23 12.30
N LEU A 191 -17.85 -18.42 12.64
CA LEU A 191 -17.22 -17.52 11.69
C LEU A 191 -16.59 -18.29 10.51
N PRO A 192 -16.45 -17.65 9.34
CA PRO A 192 -15.68 -18.20 8.24
C PRO A 192 -14.26 -18.59 8.68
N MET A 193 -13.65 -19.55 7.96
CA MET A 193 -12.25 -19.92 8.20
C MET A 193 -11.34 -18.69 8.11
N ARG A 194 -10.23 -18.67 8.86
CA ARG A 194 -9.30 -17.53 8.90
C ARG A 194 -8.82 -17.10 7.51
N GLN A 195 -8.56 -18.04 6.61
CA GLN A 195 -8.20 -17.73 5.22
C GLN A 195 -9.33 -17.01 4.45
N ALA A 196 -10.59 -17.41 4.69
CA ALA A 196 -11.74 -16.72 4.12
C ALA A 196 -11.90 -15.33 4.72
N LEU A 197 -11.74 -15.17 6.04
CA LEU A 197 -11.71 -13.86 6.70
C LEU A 197 -10.58 -12.97 6.17
N ALA A 198 -9.39 -13.50 5.95
CA ALA A 198 -8.25 -12.78 5.36
C ALA A 198 -8.56 -12.23 3.98
N ARG A 199 -9.22 -13.03 3.13
CA ARG A 199 -9.71 -12.59 1.83
C ARG A 199 -10.81 -11.53 1.97
N ASN A 200 -11.78 -11.78 2.83
CA ASN A 200 -12.98 -10.95 3.03
C ASN A 200 -12.65 -9.56 3.58
N LEU A 201 -11.66 -9.49 4.47
CA LEU A 201 -11.21 -8.28 5.17
C LEU A 201 -9.96 -7.67 4.55
N VAL A 202 -9.48 -8.24 3.44
CA VAL A 202 -8.25 -7.83 2.73
C VAL A 202 -7.06 -7.63 3.68
N SER A 203 -6.94 -8.50 4.69
CA SER A 203 -5.98 -8.36 5.79
C SER A 203 -5.20 -9.66 5.98
N ALA A 204 -3.97 -9.54 6.51
CA ALA A 204 -3.14 -10.71 6.81
C ALA A 204 -3.71 -11.53 7.98
N ASP A 205 -3.29 -12.79 8.12
CA ASP A 205 -3.76 -13.69 9.19
C ASP A 205 -3.41 -13.20 10.62
N PRO A 206 -2.17 -12.74 10.91
CA PRO A 206 -1.81 -12.34 12.28
C PRO A 206 -2.72 -11.28 12.92
N PRO A 207 -3.06 -10.15 12.26
CA PRO A 207 -3.98 -9.16 12.85
C PRO A 207 -5.41 -9.69 12.97
N ILE A 208 -5.85 -10.62 12.11
CA ILE A 208 -7.16 -11.26 12.23
C ILE A 208 -7.21 -12.19 13.44
N ALA A 209 -6.15 -12.99 13.66
CA ALA A 209 -6.04 -13.84 14.83
C ALA A 209 -6.03 -13.00 16.13
N ALA A 210 -5.35 -11.85 16.13
CA ALA A 210 -5.39 -10.90 17.23
C ALA A 210 -6.79 -10.30 17.43
N ALA A 211 -7.49 -9.90 16.36
CA ALA A 211 -8.84 -9.37 16.43
C ALA A 211 -9.86 -10.39 16.98
N ILE A 212 -9.75 -11.65 16.55
CA ILE A 212 -10.59 -12.74 17.06
C ILE A 212 -10.36 -12.93 18.56
N ARG A 213 -9.12 -12.83 19.06
CA ARG A 213 -8.85 -12.88 20.51
C ARG A 213 -9.54 -11.73 21.24
N LEU A 214 -9.44 -10.49 20.73
CA LEU A 214 -10.15 -9.34 21.33
C LEU A 214 -11.67 -9.59 21.43
N LEU A 215 -12.26 -10.20 20.41
CA LEU A 215 -13.69 -10.53 20.39
C LEU A 215 -14.08 -11.72 21.28
N ILE A 216 -13.13 -12.59 21.61
CA ILE A 216 -13.34 -13.66 22.60
C ILE A 216 -13.24 -13.06 24.00
N ASP A 217 -12.23 -12.21 24.23
CA ASP A 217 -11.98 -11.54 25.50
C ASP A 217 -13.15 -10.63 25.91
N ASP A 218 -13.80 -9.96 24.95
CA ASP A 218 -15.00 -9.13 25.18
C ASP A 218 -16.33 -9.91 25.21
N GLY A 219 -16.30 -11.21 24.90
CA GLY A 219 -17.47 -12.09 24.92
C GLY A 219 -18.41 -11.99 23.71
N THR A 220 -18.01 -11.30 22.63
CA THR A 220 -18.74 -11.30 21.34
C THR A 220 -18.71 -12.70 20.70
N LEU A 221 -17.55 -13.35 20.76
CA LEU A 221 -17.31 -14.69 20.25
C LEU A 221 -17.04 -15.67 21.39
N THR A 222 -17.33 -16.93 21.13
CA THR A 222 -16.94 -18.07 21.97
C THR A 222 -16.06 -19.01 21.16
N CYS A 223 -15.04 -19.60 21.76
CA CYS A 223 -14.14 -20.51 21.06
C CYS A 223 -13.84 -21.73 21.92
N TYR A 224 -14.13 -22.92 21.40
CA TYR A 224 -13.77 -24.18 22.03
C TYR A 224 -12.49 -24.73 21.38
N PRO A 225 -11.63 -25.45 22.13
CA PRO A 225 -10.42 -26.05 21.57
C PRO A 225 -10.72 -26.88 20.31
N GLY A 226 -9.97 -26.61 19.22
CA GLY A 226 -10.14 -27.30 17.94
C GLY A 226 -11.35 -26.87 17.10
N GLN A 227 -12.18 -25.94 17.59
CA GLN A 227 -13.35 -25.44 16.86
C GLN A 227 -13.13 -24.03 16.31
N ARG A 228 -13.95 -23.65 15.32
CA ARG A 228 -13.99 -22.28 14.81
C ARG A 228 -14.66 -21.37 15.86
N PRO A 229 -14.28 -20.09 15.96
CA PRO A 229 -15.00 -19.13 16.80
C PRO A 229 -16.47 -19.03 16.40
N ILE A 230 -17.37 -19.06 17.38
CA ILE A 230 -18.83 -19.02 17.21
C ILE A 230 -19.35 -17.70 17.77
N VAL A 231 -20.25 -17.03 17.04
CA VAL A 231 -20.94 -15.83 17.53
C VAL A 231 -21.79 -16.21 18.73
N ARG A 232 -21.60 -15.51 19.86
CA ARG A 232 -22.31 -15.86 21.10
C ARG A 232 -23.83 -15.79 20.91
N PRO A 233 -24.59 -16.85 21.23
CA PRO A 233 -26.06 -16.79 21.28
C PRO A 233 -26.53 -15.70 22.25
N GLY A 234 -27.50 -14.88 21.83
CA GLY A 234 -28.04 -13.81 22.67
C GLY A 234 -27.17 -12.56 22.79
N HIS A 235 -26.16 -12.37 21.94
CA HIS A 235 -25.42 -11.11 21.87
C HIS A 235 -26.39 -9.95 21.56
N PRO A 236 -26.40 -8.86 22.35
CA PRO A 236 -27.49 -7.86 22.39
C PRO A 236 -27.74 -7.13 21.06
N HIS A 237 -26.75 -7.11 20.16
CA HIS A 237 -26.82 -6.39 18.89
C HIS A 237 -26.97 -7.28 17.66
N ALA A 238 -26.98 -8.61 17.81
CA ALA A 238 -26.91 -9.48 16.65
C ALA A 238 -28.20 -9.46 15.82
N GLY A 239 -28.10 -9.00 14.58
CA GLY A 239 -29.22 -8.92 13.62
C GLY A 239 -30.16 -7.71 13.82
N THR A 240 -29.91 -6.85 14.80
CA THR A 240 -30.83 -5.73 15.11
C THR A 240 -30.76 -4.60 14.09
N GLU A 241 -29.65 -4.47 13.36
CA GLU A 241 -29.42 -3.34 12.44
C GLU A 241 -29.73 -3.63 10.97
N MET A 242 -30.11 -4.87 10.63
CA MET A 242 -30.23 -5.30 9.23
C MET A 242 -31.16 -4.39 8.40
N VAL A 243 -32.36 -4.09 8.93
CA VAL A 243 -33.37 -3.26 8.25
C VAL A 243 -32.88 -1.82 8.07
N VAL A 244 -32.22 -1.26 9.09
CA VAL A 244 -31.70 0.11 9.06
C VAL A 244 -30.59 0.22 8.01
N ARG A 245 -29.66 -0.75 7.99
CA ARG A 245 -28.56 -0.77 7.02
C ARG A 245 -29.05 -1.03 5.59
N ALA A 246 -30.03 -1.91 5.39
CA ALA A 246 -30.63 -2.14 4.07
C ALA A 246 -31.29 -0.86 3.51
N ARG A 247 -32.03 -0.11 4.35
CA ARG A 247 -32.60 1.19 3.98
C ARG A 247 -31.51 2.21 3.64
N ALA A 248 -30.47 2.32 4.48
CA ALA A 248 -29.35 3.23 4.23
C ALA A 248 -28.62 2.89 2.93
N PHE A 249 -28.40 1.61 2.65
CA PHE A 249 -27.78 1.14 1.41
C PHE A 249 -28.60 1.53 0.18
N ALA A 250 -29.94 1.47 0.24
CA ALA A 250 -30.80 1.90 -0.84
C ALA A 250 -30.72 3.43 -1.10
N GLN A 251 -30.33 4.21 -0.10
CA GLN A 251 -30.21 5.67 -0.18
C GLN A 251 -28.81 6.14 -0.61
N LEU A 252 -27.80 5.27 -0.61
CA LEU A 252 -26.44 5.66 -0.99
C LEU A 252 -26.37 6.18 -2.44
N PRO A 253 -25.50 7.17 -2.71
CA PRO A 253 -25.24 7.62 -4.06
C PRO A 253 -24.63 6.49 -4.88
N TYR A 254 -25.02 6.40 -6.14
CA TYR A 254 -24.43 5.52 -7.14
C TYR A 254 -24.16 6.35 -8.38
N ALA A 255 -23.24 5.88 -9.24
CA ALA A 255 -22.87 6.62 -10.43
C ALA A 255 -24.11 6.91 -11.30
N SER A 256 -24.35 8.19 -11.59
CA SER A 256 -25.42 8.65 -12.49
C SER A 256 -25.09 8.23 -13.92
N GLY A 257 -25.37 6.98 -14.26
CA GLY A 257 -25.09 6.41 -15.58
C GLY A 257 -25.24 4.89 -15.59
N PRO A 258 -25.29 4.25 -16.77
CA PRO A 258 -25.28 2.81 -16.88
C PRO A 258 -23.98 2.26 -16.27
N VAL A 259 -24.13 1.39 -15.27
CA VAL A 259 -22.99 0.68 -14.67
C VAL A 259 -22.48 -0.34 -15.68
N ASP A 260 -21.21 -0.26 -16.03
CA ASP A 260 -20.56 -1.24 -16.90
C ASP A 260 -20.40 -2.58 -16.18
N MET A 261 -21.29 -3.52 -16.50
CA MET A 261 -21.35 -4.85 -15.89
C MET A 261 -20.45 -5.89 -16.60
N ARG A 262 -19.55 -5.48 -17.50
CA ARG A 262 -18.55 -6.40 -18.07
C ARG A 262 -17.66 -6.97 -16.96
N ASP A 263 -17.49 -8.30 -16.93
CA ASP A 263 -16.69 -9.01 -15.91
C ASP A 263 -15.27 -8.42 -15.77
N THR A 264 -14.64 -8.05 -16.89
CA THR A 264 -13.33 -7.39 -16.90
C THR A 264 -13.33 -6.06 -16.15
N ARG A 265 -14.37 -5.25 -16.33
CA ARG A 265 -14.50 -3.95 -15.68
C ARG A 265 -14.78 -4.09 -14.18
N VAL A 266 -15.67 -5.00 -13.79
CA VAL A 266 -15.94 -5.27 -12.37
C VAL A 266 -14.67 -5.73 -11.65
N ARG A 267 -13.91 -6.66 -12.26
CA ARG A 267 -12.62 -7.12 -11.71
C ARG A 267 -11.59 -6.01 -11.63
N GLU A 268 -11.55 -5.11 -12.61
CA GLU A 268 -10.65 -3.95 -12.58
C GLU A 268 -10.97 -3.03 -11.40
N VAL A 269 -12.23 -2.65 -11.21
CA VAL A 269 -12.67 -1.79 -10.09
C VAL A 269 -12.31 -2.43 -8.74
N VAL A 270 -12.59 -3.72 -8.59
CA VAL A 270 -12.21 -4.49 -7.38
C VAL A 270 -10.71 -4.51 -7.16
N ARG A 271 -9.93 -4.79 -8.22
CA ARG A 271 -8.47 -4.87 -8.17
C ARG A 271 -7.86 -3.52 -7.76
N VAL A 272 -8.35 -2.42 -8.33
CA VAL A 272 -7.86 -1.07 -8.01
C VAL A 272 -8.12 -0.73 -6.54
N ALA A 273 -9.35 -0.90 -6.06
CA ALA A 273 -9.71 -0.68 -4.66
C ALA A 273 -8.82 -1.48 -3.69
N GLN A 274 -8.63 -2.78 -3.95
CA GLN A 274 -7.75 -3.62 -3.13
C GLN A 274 -6.27 -3.24 -3.26
N SER A 275 -5.84 -2.76 -4.43
CA SER A 275 -4.46 -2.35 -4.65
C SER A 275 -4.10 -1.10 -3.85
N TRP A 276 -5.03 -0.15 -3.68
CA TRP A 276 -4.81 1.02 -2.82
C TRP A 276 -4.54 0.59 -1.39
N TRP A 277 -5.40 -0.27 -0.83
CA TRP A 277 -5.20 -0.79 0.51
C TRP A 277 -3.88 -1.57 0.66
N LYS A 278 -3.59 -2.50 -0.26
CA LYS A 278 -2.35 -3.31 -0.22
C LYS A 278 -1.09 -2.47 -0.37
N ALA A 279 -1.15 -1.42 -1.17
CA ALA A 279 -0.06 -0.48 -1.37
C ALA A 279 -0.05 0.66 -0.34
N ARG A 280 -1.01 0.69 0.59
CA ARG A 280 -1.20 1.72 1.62
C ARG A 280 -1.29 3.14 1.04
N LEU A 281 -2.10 3.28 0.00
CA LEU A 281 -2.35 4.53 -0.70
C LEU A 281 -3.73 5.06 -0.32
N VAL A 282 -3.80 6.37 -0.07
CA VAL A 282 -5.07 7.08 0.02
C VAL A 282 -5.27 7.83 -1.30
N PRO A 283 -6.20 7.39 -2.16
CA PRO A 283 -6.55 8.18 -3.34
C PRO A 283 -7.22 9.48 -2.91
N HIS A 284 -7.24 10.48 -3.80
CA HIS A 284 -7.98 11.71 -3.55
C HIS A 284 -9.45 11.42 -3.17
N PRO A 285 -10.07 12.15 -2.22
CA PRO A 285 -11.43 11.85 -1.73
C PRO A 285 -12.46 11.68 -2.86
N THR A 286 -12.44 12.55 -3.87
CA THR A 286 -13.35 12.44 -5.04
C THR A 286 -13.16 11.14 -5.84
N THR A 287 -11.92 10.61 -5.89
CA THR A 287 -11.63 9.31 -6.52
C THR A 287 -12.16 8.18 -5.65
N LEU A 288 -12.03 8.30 -4.34
CA LEU A 288 -12.57 7.34 -3.37
C LEU A 288 -14.11 7.26 -3.50
N ASP A 289 -14.79 8.41 -3.50
CA ASP A 289 -16.24 8.54 -3.67
C ASP A 289 -16.71 7.97 -5.01
N HIS A 290 -15.98 8.24 -6.09
CA HIS A 290 -16.28 7.71 -7.41
C HIS A 290 -16.22 6.18 -7.45
N TYR A 291 -15.21 5.57 -6.82
CA TYR A 291 -15.09 4.11 -6.75
C TYR A 291 -16.12 3.48 -5.81
N LEU A 292 -16.43 4.14 -4.69
CA LEU A 292 -17.52 3.72 -3.81
C LEU A 292 -18.85 3.70 -4.58
N ALA A 293 -19.18 4.77 -5.28
CA ALA A 293 -20.40 4.87 -6.08
C ALA A 293 -20.47 3.81 -7.21
N GLN A 294 -19.33 3.49 -7.85
CA GLN A 294 -19.24 2.38 -8.81
C GLN A 294 -19.49 1.02 -8.15
N LEU A 295 -18.84 0.74 -7.01
CA LEU A 295 -19.01 -0.53 -6.28
C LEU A 295 -20.45 -0.71 -5.78
N VAL A 296 -21.09 0.35 -5.28
CA VAL A 296 -22.50 0.33 -4.88
C VAL A 296 -23.42 0.08 -6.08
N GLY A 297 -23.15 0.73 -7.21
CA GLY A 297 -23.89 0.49 -8.45
C GLY A 297 -23.79 -0.96 -8.94
N ILE A 298 -22.58 -1.52 -8.98
CA ILE A 298 -22.33 -2.93 -9.32
C ILE A 298 -23.04 -3.85 -8.34
N ALA A 299 -22.90 -3.60 -7.04
CA ALA A 299 -23.52 -4.38 -6.00
C ALA A 299 -25.04 -4.46 -6.15
N ARG A 300 -25.72 -3.33 -6.37
CA ARG A 300 -27.18 -3.30 -6.56
C ARG A 300 -27.62 -4.18 -7.73
N GLN A 301 -26.94 -4.06 -8.87
CA GLN A 301 -27.23 -4.87 -10.06
C GLN A 301 -27.02 -6.37 -9.80
N LEU A 302 -25.95 -6.74 -9.10
CA LEU A 302 -25.70 -8.15 -8.75
C LEU A 302 -26.71 -8.67 -7.72
N ILE A 303 -27.11 -7.85 -6.73
CA ILE A 303 -28.12 -8.22 -5.72
C ILE A 303 -29.47 -8.46 -6.39
N THR A 304 -29.91 -7.58 -7.30
CA THR A 304 -31.15 -7.76 -8.07
C THR A 304 -31.12 -9.07 -8.85
N ARG A 305 -30.03 -9.33 -9.61
CA ARG A 305 -29.87 -10.60 -10.34
C ARG A 305 -29.87 -11.84 -9.43
N ALA A 306 -29.34 -11.72 -8.21
CA ALA A 306 -29.30 -12.82 -7.26
C ALA A 306 -30.67 -13.12 -6.62
N HIS A 307 -31.60 -12.16 -6.61
CA HIS A 307 -32.98 -12.30 -6.12
C HIS A 307 -33.98 -12.73 -7.19
N ASP A 308 -33.58 -12.69 -8.46
CA ASP A 308 -34.35 -13.22 -9.60
C ASP A 308 -33.91 -14.64 -10.04
N PRO A 309 -33.57 -15.62 -9.16
CA PRO A 309 -33.43 -16.97 -9.64
C PRO A 309 -34.83 -17.47 -9.96
N GLU A 310 -35.14 -17.65 -11.24
CA GLU A 310 -36.30 -18.41 -11.66
C GLU A 310 -36.17 -19.80 -11.03
N PRO A 311 -36.94 -20.13 -9.97
CA PRO A 311 -36.76 -21.41 -9.32
C PRO A 311 -37.18 -22.47 -10.35
N PRO A 312 -36.32 -23.46 -10.66
CA PRO A 312 -36.74 -24.55 -11.53
C PRO A 312 -37.90 -25.24 -10.83
N THR A 313 -39.12 -24.98 -11.30
CA THR A 313 -40.36 -25.46 -10.70
C THR A 313 -40.25 -26.98 -10.61
N PRO A 314 -40.14 -27.57 -9.40
CA PRO A 314 -40.07 -29.01 -9.29
C PRO A 314 -41.37 -29.61 -9.85
N PRO A 315 -41.32 -30.54 -10.81
CA PRO A 315 -42.50 -31.30 -11.17
C PRO A 315 -42.84 -32.19 -9.96
N TYR A 316 -43.87 -31.78 -9.20
CA TYR A 316 -44.62 -32.52 -8.17
C TYR A 316 -43.86 -33.44 -7.20
N GLY A 317 -43.97 -33.14 -5.90
CA GLY A 317 -43.62 -34.05 -4.80
C GLY A 317 -42.68 -33.39 -3.80
N GLU A 318 -43.04 -33.44 -2.52
CA GLU A 318 -42.40 -32.82 -1.36
C GLU A 318 -40.87 -32.79 -1.45
N ARG A 319 -40.31 -31.64 -1.85
CA ARG A 319 -38.86 -31.42 -1.88
C ARG A 319 -38.43 -30.75 -0.60
N ARG A 320 -37.80 -31.54 0.27
CA ARG A 320 -36.82 -31.02 1.23
C ARG A 320 -35.75 -30.31 0.41
N GLU A 321 -35.60 -29.00 0.60
CA GLU A 321 -34.53 -28.23 -0.03
C GLU A 321 -33.18 -28.92 0.28
N PRO A 322 -32.38 -29.29 -0.74
CA PRO A 322 -31.10 -29.92 -0.49
C PRO A 322 -30.27 -29.02 0.42
N GLN A 323 -29.57 -29.60 1.39
CA GLN A 323 -28.76 -28.86 2.36
C GLN A 323 -27.80 -27.87 1.67
N GLU A 324 -27.23 -28.27 0.52
CA GLU A 324 -26.35 -27.42 -0.30
C GLU A 324 -27.03 -26.13 -0.79
N HIS A 325 -28.32 -26.16 -1.14
CA HIS A 325 -29.06 -24.98 -1.58
C HIS A 325 -29.30 -24.01 -0.42
N ARG A 326 -29.60 -24.56 0.77
CA ARG A 326 -29.73 -23.76 1.98
C ARG A 326 -28.41 -23.10 2.35
N GLU A 327 -27.31 -23.84 2.35
CA GLU A 327 -25.96 -23.31 2.63
C GLU A 327 -25.56 -22.23 1.61
N ALA A 328 -25.86 -22.45 0.32
CA ALA A 328 -25.61 -21.46 -0.72
C ALA A 328 -26.44 -20.18 -0.52
N ARG A 329 -27.70 -20.30 -0.11
CA ARG A 329 -28.58 -19.17 0.20
C ARG A 329 -28.11 -18.40 1.42
N GLU A 330 -27.77 -19.09 2.50
CA GLU A 330 -27.19 -18.46 3.72
C GLU A 330 -25.87 -17.74 3.40
N HIS A 331 -25.04 -18.32 2.53
CA HIS A 331 -23.82 -17.69 2.08
C HIS A 331 -24.09 -16.44 1.23
N LEU A 332 -25.08 -16.48 0.34
CA LEU A 332 -25.52 -15.33 -0.45
C LEU A 332 -25.99 -14.19 0.45
N GLU A 333 -26.88 -14.46 1.41
CA GLU A 333 -27.37 -13.45 2.37
C GLU A 333 -26.23 -12.83 3.17
N CYS A 334 -25.30 -13.65 3.67
CA CYS A 334 -24.09 -13.18 4.35
C CYS A 334 -23.28 -12.19 3.49
N VAL A 335 -23.10 -12.48 2.19
CA VAL A 335 -22.38 -11.60 1.27
C VAL A 335 -23.16 -10.29 1.03
N ILE A 336 -24.47 -10.35 0.89
CA ILE A 336 -25.33 -9.17 0.72
C ILE A 336 -25.26 -8.25 1.94
N VAL A 337 -25.31 -8.81 3.15
CA VAL A 337 -25.16 -8.02 4.38
C VAL A 337 -23.75 -7.40 4.46
N ARG A 338 -22.69 -8.14 4.12
CA ARG A 338 -21.32 -7.61 4.07
C ARG A 338 -21.18 -6.43 3.11
N ILE A 339 -21.82 -6.50 1.93
CA ILE A 339 -21.86 -5.40 0.96
C ILE A 339 -22.58 -4.19 1.56
N THR A 340 -23.75 -4.42 2.16
CA THR A 340 -24.58 -3.38 2.77
C THR A 340 -23.78 -2.64 3.85
N VAL A 341 -23.20 -3.38 4.78
CA VAL A 341 -22.32 -2.86 5.85
C VAL A 341 -21.11 -2.13 5.27
N GLY A 342 -20.40 -2.76 4.33
CA GLY A 342 -19.25 -2.18 3.62
C GLY A 342 -19.56 -0.80 3.06
N ALA A 343 -20.67 -0.68 2.34
CA ALA A 343 -21.06 0.55 1.68
C ALA A 343 -21.55 1.63 2.66
N THR A 344 -22.39 1.29 3.64
CA THR A 344 -22.95 2.30 4.58
C THR A 344 -21.90 2.80 5.56
N SER A 345 -21.02 1.92 6.03
CA SER A 345 -20.01 2.28 7.02
C SER A 345 -18.86 3.07 6.41
N THR A 346 -18.52 2.87 5.13
CA THR A 346 -17.48 3.66 4.43
C THR A 346 -17.81 5.15 4.44
N ALA A 347 -19.08 5.53 4.23
CA ALA A 347 -19.49 6.93 4.13
C ALA A 347 -19.29 7.75 5.43
N ALA A 348 -19.11 7.08 6.57
CA ALA A 348 -18.96 7.72 7.89
C ALA A 348 -17.55 7.59 8.49
N SER A 349 -16.57 7.10 7.71
CA SER A 349 -15.25 6.74 8.23
C SER A 349 -14.20 7.83 8.00
N ASP A 350 -13.18 7.83 8.85
CA ASP A 350 -11.90 8.50 8.59
C ASP A 350 -11.30 8.02 7.25
N PRO A 351 -10.52 8.83 6.49
CA PRO A 351 -10.06 8.45 5.15
C PRO A 351 -9.26 7.14 5.13
N GLU A 352 -8.44 6.86 6.15
CA GLU A 352 -7.67 5.60 6.23
C GLU A 352 -8.60 4.39 6.36
N ASP A 353 -9.56 4.48 7.28
CA ASP A 353 -10.58 3.46 7.47
C ASP A 353 -11.47 3.32 6.22
N GLY A 354 -11.73 4.42 5.53
CA GLY A 354 -12.49 4.47 4.28
C GLY A 354 -11.84 3.64 3.17
N VAL A 355 -10.53 3.75 2.95
CA VAL A 355 -9.80 2.95 1.95
C VAL A 355 -9.89 1.46 2.26
N TRP A 356 -9.72 1.08 3.53
CA TRP A 356 -9.84 -0.32 3.93
C TRP A 356 -11.27 -0.86 3.78
N ARG A 357 -12.27 -0.08 4.21
CA ARG A 357 -13.69 -0.47 4.10
C ARG A 357 -14.11 -0.60 2.64
N ILE A 358 -13.62 0.26 1.75
CA ILE A 358 -13.81 0.12 0.29
C ILE A 358 -13.15 -1.15 -0.25
N ALA A 359 -11.95 -1.50 0.22
CA ALA A 359 -11.32 -2.76 -0.17
C ALA A 359 -12.13 -3.99 0.31
N CYS A 360 -12.73 -3.92 1.51
CA CYS A 360 -13.64 -4.96 2.02
C CYS A 360 -14.93 -5.06 1.21
N LEU A 361 -15.53 -3.92 0.86
CA LEU A 361 -16.70 -3.85 -0.03
C LEU A 361 -16.37 -4.46 -1.39
N ALA A 362 -15.23 -4.10 -1.98
CA ALA A 362 -14.76 -4.67 -3.24
C ALA A 362 -14.58 -6.19 -3.16
N ALA A 363 -14.04 -6.72 -2.04
CA ALA A 363 -13.94 -8.15 -1.83
C ALA A 363 -15.33 -8.83 -1.76
N ALA A 364 -16.30 -8.23 -1.08
CA ALA A 364 -17.67 -8.75 -0.99
C ALA A 364 -18.41 -8.70 -2.34
N VAL A 365 -18.25 -7.62 -3.13
CA VAL A 365 -18.77 -7.52 -4.50
C VAL A 365 -18.17 -8.61 -5.40
N HIS A 366 -16.87 -8.91 -5.24
CA HIS A 366 -16.23 -9.99 -5.99
C HIS A 366 -16.73 -11.39 -5.58
N ASP A 367 -17.00 -11.61 -4.29
CA ASP A 367 -17.64 -12.85 -3.83
C ASP A 367 -19.04 -13.00 -4.45
N LEU A 368 -19.86 -11.93 -4.45
CA LEU A 368 -21.20 -11.93 -5.05
C LEU A 368 -21.17 -12.19 -6.56
N LEU A 369 -20.20 -11.61 -7.27
CA LEU A 369 -19.99 -11.86 -8.69
C LEU A 369 -19.74 -13.35 -8.97
N LYS A 370 -18.95 -14.03 -8.12
CA LYS A 370 -18.71 -15.47 -8.25
C LYS A 370 -19.95 -16.31 -8.00
N LEU A 371 -20.75 -15.94 -6.99
CA LEU A 371 -21.99 -16.65 -6.67
C LEU A 371 -23.02 -16.52 -7.79
N THR A 372 -23.21 -15.31 -8.33
CA THR A 372 -24.12 -15.07 -9.46
C THR A 372 -23.65 -15.70 -10.78
N ALA A 373 -22.33 -15.83 -11.00
CA ALA A 373 -21.79 -16.54 -12.16
C ALA A 373 -22.01 -18.06 -12.08
N ALA A 374 -22.03 -18.63 -10.88
CA ALA A 374 -22.30 -20.05 -10.67
C ALA A 374 -23.78 -20.41 -10.89
N THR A 375 -24.70 -19.49 -10.57
CA THR A 375 -26.15 -19.70 -10.77
C THR A 375 -26.60 -19.42 -12.21
N GLY A 376 -25.96 -18.49 -12.92
CA GLY A 376 -26.29 -18.10 -14.29
C GLY A 376 -25.75 -19.02 -15.40
N GLY A 377 -25.49 -20.30 -15.10
CA GLY A 377 -24.87 -21.27 -16.00
C GLY A 377 -25.44 -21.28 -17.43
N ASP A 378 -24.55 -21.13 -18.41
CA ASP A 378 -24.70 -21.42 -19.85
C ASP A 378 -25.69 -20.64 -20.74
N ALA A 379 -26.60 -19.81 -20.21
CA ALA A 379 -27.56 -19.10 -21.10
C ALA A 379 -26.93 -18.03 -22.03
N THR A 380 -25.67 -17.63 -21.82
CA THR A 380 -24.98 -16.57 -22.59
C THR A 380 -23.81 -17.03 -23.47
N ARG A 381 -23.48 -18.33 -23.52
CA ARG A 381 -22.45 -18.84 -24.45
C ARG A 381 -22.96 -19.10 -25.87
N SER A 382 -24.24 -18.83 -26.14
CA SER A 382 -24.89 -19.11 -27.41
C SER A 382 -25.57 -17.86 -27.99
N ARG A 383 -24.83 -16.76 -28.20
CA ARG A 383 -25.23 -15.69 -29.13
C ARG A 383 -24.03 -15.02 -29.78
#